data_AF-A3NZX6-F1
#
_entry.id   AF-A3NZX6-F1
#
_cell.length_a   1.000
_cell.length_b   1.000
_cell.length_c   1.000
_cell.angle_alpha   90.00
_cell.angle_beta   90.00
_cell.angle_gamma   90.00
#
_symmetry.space_group_name_H-M   'P 1'
#
loop_
_entity.id
_entity.type
_entity.pdbx_description
1 polymer ?
#
loop_
_entity_poly.entity_id
_entity_poly.type
_entity_poly.pdbx_seq_one_letter_code
_entity_poly.pdbx_strand_id
1 'polypeptide(L)'
;MRGAQQSRVAARRNPDGSPYAPRKGKAGGKRLREKAGRVKREAVFRKLRTARYLRTDIDDTGLAIGFDERLSRIARVHHEGQKAPVEPGGPLAQYPVRVVLGFADADRELVRDRLLRPLNR
;
A
#
# COMPACT_ATOMS: atom_id res chain seq x y z
N MET A 1 -5.82 -3.91 -13.47
CA MET A 1 -5.40 -4.39 -12.13
C MET A 1 -4.16 -3.67 -11.60
N ARG A 2 -2.93 -3.86 -12.10
CA ARG A 2 -1.75 -3.20 -11.47
C ARG A 2 -1.71 -1.68 -11.60
N GLY A 3 -2.05 -1.14 -12.78
CA GLY A 3 -2.14 0.31 -12.99
C GLY A 3 -3.22 0.96 -12.12
N ALA A 4 -4.38 0.31 -12.00
CA ALA A 4 -5.46 0.76 -11.11
C ALA A 4 -5.03 0.80 -9.64
N GLN A 5 -4.35 -0.25 -9.16
CA GLN A 5 -3.77 -0.28 -7.81
C GLN A 5 -2.74 0.85 -7.60
N GLN A 6 -1.88 1.09 -8.59
CA GLN A 6 -0.91 2.19 -8.56
C GLN A 6 -1.59 3.56 -8.38
N SER A 7 -2.59 3.84 -9.21
CA SER A 7 -3.38 5.08 -9.16
C SER A 7 -4.13 5.22 -7.84
N ARG A 8 -4.76 4.14 -7.35
CA ARG A 8 -5.47 4.11 -6.07
C ARG A 8 -4.56 4.44 -4.89
N VAL A 9 -3.39 3.80 -4.81
CA VAL A 9 -2.40 4.05 -3.75
C VAL A 9 -1.82 5.46 -3.87
N ALA A 10 -1.63 5.98 -5.10
CA ALA A 10 -1.24 7.37 -5.34
C ALA A 10 -2.29 8.37 -4.83
N ALA A 11 -3.57 8.07 -5.03
CA ALA A 11 -4.71 8.82 -4.52
C ALA A 11 -4.98 8.59 -3.02
N ARG A 12 -4.18 7.76 -2.33
CA ARG A 12 -4.29 7.44 -0.90
C ARG A 12 -5.65 6.84 -0.54
N ARG A 13 -6.10 5.84 -1.28
CA ARG A 13 -7.35 5.11 -1.02
C ARG A 13 -7.11 3.61 -0.79
N ASN A 14 -7.92 3.02 0.07
CA ASN A 14 -8.01 1.57 0.26
C ASN A 14 -8.81 0.92 -0.89
N PRO A 15 -8.74 -0.42 -1.05
CA PRO A 15 -9.48 -1.15 -2.10
C PRO A 15 -11.00 -0.95 -2.06
N ASP A 16 -11.57 -0.74 -0.88
CA ASP A 16 -12.99 -0.40 -0.66
C ASP A 16 -13.34 1.05 -1.01
N GLY A 17 -12.36 1.84 -1.48
CA GLY A 17 -12.53 3.25 -1.83
C GLY A 17 -12.34 4.23 -0.68
N SER A 18 -12.26 3.76 0.57
CA SER A 18 -12.08 4.62 1.75
C SER A 18 -10.73 5.36 1.70
N PRO A 19 -10.64 6.61 2.17
CA PRO A 19 -9.38 7.34 2.20
C PRO A 19 -8.46 6.76 3.27
N TYR A 20 -7.15 6.77 3.01
CA TYR A 20 -6.16 6.43 4.03
C TYR A 20 -6.23 7.42 5.18
N ALA A 21 -6.07 6.90 6.40
CA ALA A 21 -5.95 7.72 7.60
C ALA A 21 -4.86 8.80 7.42
N PRO A 22 -5.11 10.06 7.78
CA PRO A 22 -4.12 11.13 7.71
C PRO A 22 -2.85 10.81 8.50
N ARG A 23 -1.71 11.35 8.06
CA ARG A 23 -0.47 11.25 8.83
C ARG A 23 -0.53 12.25 9.99
N LYS A 24 -0.26 11.81 11.22
CA LYS A 24 -0.09 12.73 12.37
C LYS A 24 0.98 13.76 12.01
N GLY A 25 0.63 15.05 12.12
CA GLY A 25 1.63 16.12 12.00
C GLY A 25 2.64 15.97 13.13
N LYS A 26 3.93 16.21 12.87
CA LYS A 26 4.92 16.27 13.95
C LYS A 26 4.58 17.48 14.83
N ALA A 27 4.15 17.24 16.07
CA ALA A 27 3.98 18.29 17.07
C ALA A 27 5.38 18.70 17.54
N GLY A 28 5.76 19.96 17.28
CA GLY A 28 7.06 20.53 17.67
C GLY A 28 7.92 20.99 16.49
N GLY A 29 7.96 22.30 16.27
CA GLY A 29 9.23 22.96 15.91
C GLY A 29 9.71 22.95 14.46
N LYS A 30 8.89 23.45 13.53
CA LYS A 30 9.22 24.45 12.49
C LYS A 30 8.09 24.36 11.48
N ARG A 31 7.41 25.47 11.23
CA ARG A 31 6.54 25.57 10.06
C ARG A 31 7.41 25.23 8.85
N LEU A 32 7.23 24.02 8.30
CA LEU A 32 7.69 23.61 6.98
C LEU A 32 7.00 24.46 5.90
N ARG A 33 6.66 25.73 6.13
CA ARG A 33 6.01 26.61 5.16
C ARG A 33 6.91 26.82 3.94
N GLU A 34 8.23 26.88 4.15
CA GLU A 34 9.22 26.99 3.05
C GLU A 34 9.45 25.66 2.30
N LYS A 35 9.30 24.50 2.98
CA LYS A 35 9.44 23.16 2.39
C LYS A 35 8.09 22.50 2.08
N ALA A 36 6.99 23.25 2.18
CA ALA A 36 5.62 22.72 2.16
C ALA A 36 5.35 21.97 0.86
N GLY A 37 5.89 22.47 -0.27
CA GLY A 37 5.74 21.82 -1.57
C GLY A 37 6.50 20.49 -1.68
N ARG A 38 7.72 20.38 -1.14
CA ARG A 38 8.56 19.17 -1.31
C ARG A 38 8.11 18.05 -0.38
N VAL A 39 7.74 18.38 0.86
CA VAL A 39 7.30 17.41 1.87
C VAL A 39 5.85 16.97 1.66
N LYS A 40 4.95 17.83 1.14
CA LYS A 40 3.59 17.40 0.73
C LYS A 40 3.60 16.43 -0.45
N ARG A 41 4.63 16.46 -1.30
CA ARG A 41 4.74 15.65 -2.53
C ARG A 41 5.23 14.21 -2.31
N GLU A 42 5.76 13.87 -1.15
CA GLU A 42 6.19 12.49 -0.88
C GLU A 42 4.99 11.60 -0.51
N ALA A 43 4.49 10.87 -1.51
CA ALA A 43 3.52 9.80 -1.30
C ALA A 43 4.12 8.72 -0.37
N VAL A 44 3.41 8.38 0.72
CA VAL A 44 3.86 7.46 1.79
C VAL A 44 4.28 6.08 1.25
N PHE A 45 3.69 5.64 0.13
CA PHE A 45 3.97 4.36 -0.52
C PHE A 45 4.54 4.51 -1.94
N ARG A 46 5.37 5.53 -2.18
CA ARG A 46 5.96 5.77 -3.50
C ARG A 46 6.69 4.54 -4.07
N LYS A 47 7.44 3.81 -3.23
CA LYS A 47 8.11 2.57 -3.64
C LYS A 47 7.11 1.42 -3.77
N LEU A 48 6.37 1.11 -2.70
CA LEU A 48 5.44 -0.03 -2.67
C LEU A 48 4.33 0.02 -3.75
N ARG A 49 3.97 1.20 -4.27
CA ARG A 49 3.02 1.27 -5.38
C ARG A 49 3.62 0.81 -6.71
N THR A 50 4.92 0.97 -6.95
CA THR A 50 5.52 0.69 -8.27
C THR A 50 5.86 -0.79 -8.46
N ALA A 51 5.71 -1.28 -9.69
CA ALA A 51 5.91 -2.69 -10.02
C ALA A 51 7.36 -3.17 -9.83
N ARG A 52 8.35 -2.29 -9.98
CA ARG A 52 9.78 -2.61 -9.78
C ARG A 52 10.10 -3.21 -8.40
N TYR A 53 9.31 -2.89 -7.38
CA TYR A 53 9.53 -3.42 -6.03
C TYR A 53 8.64 -4.62 -5.70
N LEU A 54 7.77 -5.04 -6.61
CA LEU A 54 7.00 -6.27 -6.42
C LEU A 54 7.89 -7.48 -6.68
N ARG A 55 7.68 -8.49 -5.85
CA ARG A 55 8.25 -9.81 -5.99
C ARG A 55 7.13 -10.79 -6.25
N THR A 56 7.42 -11.76 -7.10
CA THR A 56 6.51 -12.83 -7.47
C THR A 56 7.27 -14.11 -7.25
N ASP A 57 6.77 -14.95 -6.35
CA ASP A 57 7.33 -16.26 -6.05
C ASP A 57 6.32 -17.30 -6.53
N ILE A 58 6.82 -18.30 -7.25
CA ILE A 58 6.01 -19.36 -7.85
C ILE A 58 6.65 -20.68 -7.46
N ASP A 59 5.85 -21.59 -6.93
CA ASP A 59 6.26 -22.95 -6.62
C ASP A 59 5.13 -23.94 -6.97
N ASP A 60 5.36 -25.22 -6.69
CA ASP A 60 4.40 -26.29 -6.98
C ASP A 60 3.09 -26.17 -6.19
N THR A 61 3.08 -25.36 -5.11
CA THR A 61 1.91 -25.14 -4.26
C THR A 61 1.13 -23.89 -4.67
N GLY A 62 1.73 -22.97 -5.43
CA GLY A 62 1.02 -21.85 -6.00
C GLY A 62 1.88 -20.62 -6.31
N LEU A 63 1.26 -19.45 -6.12
CA LEU A 63 1.77 -18.14 -6.51
C LEU A 63 1.62 -17.16 -5.36
N ALA A 64 2.72 -16.52 -4.97
CA ALA A 64 2.73 -15.41 -4.04
C ALA A 64 3.16 -14.11 -4.73
N ILE A 65 2.51 -13.00 -4.38
CA ILE A 65 2.89 -11.66 -4.82
C ILE A 65 3.08 -10.79 -3.58
N GLY A 66 4.25 -10.18 -3.47
CA GLY A 66 4.61 -9.42 -2.28
C GLY A 66 5.75 -8.44 -2.52
N PHE A 67 6.51 -8.22 -1.44
CA PHE A 67 7.68 -7.37 -1.41
C PHE A 67 8.76 -8.06 -0.60
N ASP A 68 10.00 -7.62 -0.78
CA ASP A 68 11.16 -8.16 -0.06
C ASP A 68 11.57 -7.30 1.14
N GLU A 69 12.32 -7.94 2.04
CA GLU A 69 13.11 -7.30 3.10
C GLU A 69 12.32 -6.21 3.87
N ARG A 70 12.85 -4.98 3.89
CA ARG A 70 12.27 -3.83 4.57
C ARG A 70 10.91 -3.45 3.98
N LEU A 71 10.69 -3.64 2.68
CA LEU A 71 9.43 -3.26 2.04
C LEU A 71 8.31 -4.21 2.44
N SER A 72 8.60 -5.50 2.60
CA SER A 72 7.64 -6.49 3.12
C SER A 72 7.17 -6.10 4.52
N ARG A 73 8.10 -5.75 5.41
CA ARG A 73 7.80 -5.32 6.78
C ARG A 73 6.94 -4.05 6.81
N ILE A 74 7.27 -3.05 5.98
CA ILE A 74 6.47 -1.81 5.90
C ILE A 74 5.06 -2.12 5.40
N ALA A 75 4.93 -2.90 4.33
CA ALA A 75 3.63 -3.28 3.79
C ALA A 75 2.79 -4.00 4.85
N ARG A 76 3.38 -4.97 5.56
CA ARG A 76 2.72 -5.74 6.61
C ARG A 76 2.23 -4.87 7.76
N VAL A 77 3.09 -4.01 8.32
CA VAL A 77 2.72 -3.07 9.40
C VAL A 77 1.51 -2.23 9.02
N HIS A 78 1.44 -1.80 7.75
CA HIS A 78 0.32 -1.00 7.27
C HIS A 78 -0.90 -1.81 6.87
N HIS A 79 -0.76 -3.01 6.33
CA HIS A 79 -1.89 -3.86 5.95
C HIS A 79 -2.62 -4.38 7.18
N GLU A 80 -1.88 -4.83 8.19
CA GLU A 80 -2.42 -5.43 9.40
C GLU A 80 -2.65 -4.39 10.51
N GLY A 81 -2.20 -3.14 10.31
CA GLY A 81 -2.27 -2.11 11.35
C GLY A 81 -1.50 -2.54 12.60
N GLN A 82 -0.22 -2.85 12.47
CA GLN A 82 0.60 -3.30 13.60
C GLN A 82 1.10 -2.14 14.46
N LYS A 83 1.51 -2.45 15.70
CA LYS A 83 2.39 -1.58 16.48
C LYS A 83 3.83 -1.75 16.00
N ALA A 84 4.48 -0.66 15.62
CA ALA A 84 5.86 -0.67 15.18
C ALA A 84 6.58 0.61 15.63
N PRO A 85 7.91 0.59 15.77
CA PRO A 85 8.66 1.77 16.17
C PRO A 85 8.67 2.82 15.05
N VAL A 86 8.48 4.10 15.42
CA VAL A 86 8.43 5.22 14.45
C VAL A 86 9.79 5.51 13.81
N GLU A 87 10.86 5.15 14.52
CA GLU A 87 12.26 5.20 14.11
C GLU A 87 13.02 4.04 14.78
N PRO A 88 14.18 3.59 14.27
CA PRO A 88 14.92 2.51 14.90
C PRO A 88 15.21 2.79 16.39
N GLY A 89 14.76 1.90 17.28
CA GLY A 89 14.90 2.05 18.74
C GLY A 89 13.95 3.06 19.40
N GLY A 90 13.11 3.74 18.62
CA GLY A 90 12.17 4.76 19.12
C GLY A 90 10.85 4.20 19.66
N PRO A 91 9.93 5.08 20.07
CA PRO A 91 8.64 4.68 20.64
C PRO A 91 7.78 3.91 19.65
N LEU A 92 7.02 2.95 20.16
CA LEU A 92 6.04 2.19 19.39
C LEU A 92 4.81 3.06 19.09
N ALA A 93 4.38 3.05 17.83
CA ALA A 93 3.14 3.67 17.40
C ALA A 93 2.22 2.62 16.78
N GLN A 94 0.92 2.76 17.07
CA GLN A 94 -0.13 2.03 16.38
C GLN A 94 -0.31 2.59 14.97
N TYR A 95 -0.04 1.80 13.94
CA TYR A 95 -0.25 2.22 12.56
C TYR A 95 -1.70 1.95 12.14
N PRO A 96 -2.38 2.90 11.46
CA PRO A 96 -3.68 2.64 10.89
C PRO A 96 -3.54 1.83 9.60
N VAL A 97 -4.58 1.03 9.34
CA VAL A 97 -4.65 0.16 8.16
C VAL A 97 -4.63 0.99 6.87
N ARG A 98 -3.69 0.65 5.97
CA ARG A 98 -3.56 1.21 4.64
C ARG A 98 -3.14 0.11 3.68
N VAL A 99 -4.07 -0.33 2.84
CA VAL A 99 -3.90 -1.53 2.01
C VAL A 99 -3.30 -1.18 0.64
N VAL A 100 -2.02 -1.51 0.47
CA VAL A 100 -1.24 -1.24 -0.74
C VAL A 100 -1.48 -2.31 -1.82
N LEU A 101 -1.50 -3.58 -1.44
CA LEU A 101 -1.88 -4.69 -2.31
C LEU A 101 -3.27 -5.17 -1.94
N GLY A 102 -4.17 -5.16 -2.92
CA GLY A 102 -5.55 -5.58 -2.73
C GLY A 102 -6.39 -5.28 -3.95
N PHE A 103 -7.37 -6.14 -4.21
CA PHE A 103 -8.34 -5.97 -5.27
C PHE A 103 -9.46 -5.05 -4.83
N ALA A 104 -9.70 -3.99 -5.62
CA ALA A 104 -10.95 -3.26 -5.53
C ALA A 104 -12.08 -4.10 -6.14
N ASP A 105 -13.34 -3.70 -5.95
CA ASP A 105 -14.47 -4.48 -6.46
C ASP A 105 -14.44 -4.64 -7.99
N ALA A 106 -14.06 -3.58 -8.72
CA ALA A 106 -13.84 -3.65 -10.16
C ALA A 106 -12.70 -4.61 -10.57
N ASP A 107 -11.66 -4.76 -9.74
CA ASP A 107 -10.63 -5.76 -10.01
C ASP A 107 -11.17 -7.18 -9.79
N ARG A 108 -11.99 -7.39 -8.74
CA ARG A 108 -12.61 -8.70 -8.43
C ARG A 108 -13.56 -9.13 -9.53
N GLU A 109 -14.39 -8.22 -10.02
CA GLU A 109 -15.29 -8.45 -11.15
C GLU A 109 -14.50 -8.82 -12.41
N LEU A 110 -13.45 -8.05 -12.73
CA LEU A 110 -12.59 -8.36 -13.86
C LEU A 110 -11.89 -9.72 -13.73
N VAL A 111 -11.43 -10.12 -12.53
CA VAL A 111 -10.89 -11.47 -12.30
C VAL A 111 -11.98 -12.52 -12.53
N ARG A 112 -13.17 -12.34 -11.93
CA ARG A 112 -14.30 -13.25 -12.04
C ARG A 112 -14.68 -13.46 -13.51
N ASP A 113 -14.83 -12.39 -14.28
CA ASP A 113 -15.19 -12.46 -15.70
C ASP A 113 -14.13 -13.21 -16.51
N ARG A 114 -12.85 -12.97 -16.21
CA ARG A 114 -11.74 -13.66 -16.88
C ARG A 114 -11.75 -15.17 -16.60
N LEU A 115 -12.10 -15.56 -15.38
CA LEU A 115 -12.18 -16.96 -14.96
C LEU A 115 -13.43 -17.68 -15.48
N LEU A 116 -14.58 -16.99 -15.53
CA LEU A 116 -15.85 -17.59 -15.97
C LEU A 116 -16.01 -17.64 -17.48
N ARG A 117 -15.38 -16.72 -18.23
CA ARG A 117 -15.51 -16.63 -19.69
C ARG A 117 -15.29 -17.96 -20.43
N PRO A 118 -14.31 -18.81 -20.10
CA PRO A 118 -14.12 -20.09 -20.77
C PRO A 118 -15.21 -21.13 -20.47
N LEU A 119 -15.91 -21.02 -19.32
CA LEU A 119 -16.91 -21.97 -18.87
C LEU A 119 -18.31 -21.73 -19.47
N ASN A 120 -18.54 -20.54 -20.00
CA ASN A 120 -19.79 -20.14 -20.65
C ASN A 120 -19.74 -20.33 -22.18
N ARG A 121 -18.88 -21.24 -22.66
CA ARG A 121 -18.81 -21.68 -24.05
C ARG A 121 -19.36 -23.09 -24.15
#